data_AF-Q71P10-F1
#
_entry.id   AF-Q71P10-F1
#
_cell.length_a   1.000
_cell.length_b   1.000
_cell.length_c   1.000
_cell.angle_alpha   90.00
_cell.angle_beta   90.00
_cell.angle_gamma   90.00
#
_symmetry.space_group_name_H-M   'P 1'
#
loop_
_entity.id
_entity.type
_entity.pdbx_description
1 polymer ?
#
loop_
_entity_poly.entity_id
_entity_poly.type
_entity_poly.pdbx_seq_one_letter_code
_entity_poly.pdbx_strand_id
1 'polypeptide(L)' 'MATQIIDDTPRTKGKRSGLGDILKPLNSEYGKVPPG' A
#
# COMPACT_ATOMS: atom_id res chain seq x y z
N MET A 1 1.99 -29.12 1.28
CA MET A 1 1.94 -28.34 2.53
C MET A 1 1.29 -27.00 2.22
N ALA A 2 0.23 -26.62 2.94
CA ALA A 2 -0.45 -25.34 2.74
C ALA A 2 -0.12 -24.43 3.93
N THR A 3 0.47 -23.27 3.66
CA THR A 3 0.73 -22.24 4.66
C THR A 3 -0.52 -21.37 4.81
N GLN A 4 -1.17 -21.42 5.96
CA GLN A 4 -2.23 -20.46 6.29
C GLN A 4 -1.57 -19.11 6.59
N ILE A 5 -1.86 -18.09 5.78
CA ILE A 5 -1.48 -16.71 6.09
C ILE A 5 -2.52 -16.22 7.11
N ILE A 6 -2.16 -16.29 8.39
CA ILE A 6 -2.92 -15.60 9.42
C ILE A 6 -2.54 -14.12 9.27
N ASP A 7 -3.47 -13.32 8.76
CA ASP A 7 -3.35 -11.85 8.58
C ASP A 7 -3.39 -11.13 9.96
N ASP A 8 -2.63 -11.66 10.93
CA ASP A 8 -2.57 -11.25 12.34
C ASP A 8 -1.69 -10.01 12.53
N THR A 9 -1.07 -9.51 11.46
CA THR A 9 -0.47 -8.19 11.50
C THR A 9 -1.58 -7.17 11.62
N PRO A 10 -1.65 -6.39 12.71
CA PRO A 10 -2.59 -5.28 12.75
C PRO A 10 -2.28 -4.41 11.54
N ARG A 11 -3.24 -4.32 10.61
CA ARG A 11 -3.22 -3.34 9.52
C ARG A 11 -3.38 -1.98 10.15
N THR A 12 -2.34 -1.53 10.85
CA THR A 12 -2.23 -0.18 11.33
C THR A 12 -2.37 0.69 10.10
N LYS A 13 -3.49 1.39 9.97
CA LYS A 13 -3.64 2.36 8.90
C LYS A 13 -2.48 3.33 9.11
N GLY A 14 -1.62 3.45 8.09
CA GLY A 14 -0.50 4.38 8.15
C GLY A 14 -0.98 5.76 8.60
N LYS A 15 -0.15 6.45 9.39
CA LYS A 15 -0.50 7.76 9.95
C LYS A 15 -0.92 8.70 8.82
N ARG A 16 -2.15 9.23 8.88
CA ARG A 16 -2.60 10.28 7.96
C ARG A 16 -1.91 11.59 8.31
N SER A 17 -1.52 12.34 7.29
CA SER A 17 -0.98 13.69 7.43
C SER A 17 -1.49 14.53 6.26
N GLY A 18 -1.72 15.82 6.48
CA GLY A 18 -2.25 16.69 5.42
C GLY A 18 -1.35 16.72 4.18
N LEU A 19 -0.02 16.79 4.38
CA LEU A 19 0.94 16.66 3.29
C LEU A 19 0.92 15.27 2.64
N GLY A 20 0.77 14.22 3.45
CA GLY A 20 0.67 12.85 2.95
C GLY A 20 -0.55 12.64 2.06
N ASP A 21 -1.70 13.23 2.41
CA ASP A 21 -2.92 13.14 1.59
C ASP A 21 -2.78 13.89 0.26
N ILE A 22 -2.11 15.04 0.25
CA ILE A 22 -1.78 15.80 -0.98
C ILE A 22 -0.80 15.02 -1.87
N LEU A 23 0.24 14.42 -1.28
CA LEU A 23 1.32 13.77 -2.02
C LEU A 23 1.03 12.30 -2.37
N LYS A 24 -0.01 11.69 -1.78
CA LYS A 24 -0.35 10.28 -1.99
C LYS A 24 -0.51 9.88 -3.46
N PRO A 25 -1.17 10.67 -4.33
CA PRO A 25 -1.30 10.31 -5.74
C PRO A 25 0.05 10.10 -6.45
N LEU A 26 1.10 10.83 -6.05
CA LEU A 26 2.44 10.71 -6.64
C LEU A 26 3.13 9.36 -6.34
N ASN A 27 2.74 8.70 -5.26
CA ASN A 27 3.28 7.39 -4.86
C ASN A 27 2.28 6.24 -5.13
N SER A 28 1.20 6.48 -5.89
CA SER A 28 0.12 5.50 -6.06
C SER A 28 0.29 4.57 -7.26
N GLU A 29 1.15 4.90 -8.22
CA GLU A 29 1.33 4.12 -9.46
C GLU A 29 2.41 3.02 -9.35
N TYR A 30 2.69 2.55 -8.13
CA TYR A 30 3.69 1.50 -7.94
C TYR A 30 3.35 0.24 -8.76
N GLY A 31 4.29 -0.21 -9.57
CA GLY A 31 4.13 -1.39 -10.44
C GLY A 31 3.43 -1.12 -11.78
N LYS A 32 3.00 0.12 -12.05
CA LYS A 32 2.48 0.50 -13.37
C LYS A 32 3.61 0.58 -14.38
N VAL A 33 3.51 -0.18 -15.47
CA VAL A 33 4.45 -0.18 -16.59
C VAL A 33 3.69 -0.22 -17.93
N PRO A 34 4.28 0.29 -19.03
CA PRO A 34 3.67 0.17 -20.36
C PRO A 34 3.51 -1.30 -20.80
N PRO A 35 2.45 -1.64 -21.55
CA PRO A 35 2.36 -2.94 -22.22
C PRO A 35 3.38 -3.02 -23.36
N GLY A 36 3.85 -4.24 -23.64
CA GLY A 36 4.78 -4.56 -24.72
C GLY A 36 4.13 -4.72 -26.09
#